data_AF-A0A453L9K6-F1
#
_entry.id   AF-A0A453L9K6-F1
#
_cell.length_a   1.000
_cell.length_b   1.000
_cell.length_c   1.000
_cell.angle_alpha   90.00
_cell.angle_beta   90.00
_cell.angle_gamma   90.00
#
_symmetry.space_group_name_H-M   'P 1'
#
loop_
_entity.id
_entity.type
_entity.pdbx_description
1 polymer ?
#
loop_
_entity_poly.entity_id
_entity_poly.type
_entity_poly.pdbx_seq_one_letter_code
_entity_poly.pdbx_strand_id
1 'polypeptide(L)'
;LLLEDRSQLRQMSGYCHHKLQTVKISRFCSSKSMVELTSHILENSVSLRCLTLDTTNCGFRCSGDRSTRCSCLVRPWEDDEAVLVIEKYIKGKVPSTVKLMLWSHAASVMTFY
;
A
#
# COMPACT_ATOMS: atom_id res chain seq x y z
N LEU A 1 13.81 -4.39 5.36
CA LEU A 1 14.66 -3.34 4.75
C LEU A 1 13.76 -2.13 4.64
N LEU A 2 13.82 -1.29 5.68
CA LEU A 2 13.07 -0.04 5.71
C LEU A 2 13.55 0.82 4.54
N LEU A 3 12.62 1.62 4.01
CA LEU A 3 12.83 2.46 2.85
C LEU A 3 13.76 3.63 3.23
N GLU A 4 15.06 3.39 3.34
CA GLU A 4 16.02 4.32 3.97
C GLU A 4 16.16 5.66 3.23
N ASP A 5 15.82 5.73 1.94
CA ASP A 5 15.86 6.98 1.17
C ASP A 5 14.64 7.16 0.25
N ARG A 6 13.98 8.32 0.36
CA ARG A 6 12.85 8.73 -0.51
C ARG A 6 13.29 8.89 -1.97
N SER A 7 14.57 9.20 -2.22
CA SER A 7 15.12 9.39 -3.56
C SER A 7 14.98 8.15 -4.45
N GLN A 8 14.85 6.96 -3.84
CA GLN A 8 14.76 5.68 -4.55
C GLN A 8 13.34 5.32 -5.01
N LEU A 9 12.32 6.12 -4.66
CA LEU A 9 10.94 5.88 -5.08
C LEU A 9 10.76 6.30 -6.53
N ARG A 10 10.32 5.37 -7.37
CA ARG A 10 9.98 5.67 -8.76
C ARG A 10 8.70 6.48 -8.80
N GLN A 11 8.72 7.58 -9.56
CA GLN A 11 7.52 8.30 -9.94
C GLN A 11 7.03 7.75 -11.27
N MET A 12 5.82 7.19 -11.30
CA MET A 12 5.19 6.75 -12.54
C MET A 12 4.50 7.97 -13.19
N SER A 13 4.84 8.30 -14.42
CA SER A 13 4.06 9.26 -15.21
C SER A 13 2.80 8.57 -15.69
N GLY A 14 1.64 9.20 -15.50
CA GLY A 14 0.37 8.56 -15.85
C GLY A 14 -0.78 9.55 -16.00
N TYR A 15 -1.78 9.07 -16.72
CA TYR A 15 -3.00 9.78 -17.06
C TYR A 15 -3.82 10.16 -15.81
N CYS A 16 -4.48 11.32 -15.84
CA CYS A 16 -5.36 11.75 -14.75
C CYS A 16 -6.64 10.91 -14.66
N HIS A 17 -6.82 10.20 -13.55
CA HIS A 17 -7.99 9.37 -13.23
C HIS A 17 -9.12 10.21 -12.60
N HIS A 18 -9.70 11.11 -13.40
CA HIS A 18 -10.73 12.08 -12.98
C HIS A 18 -12.08 11.48 -12.50
N LYS A 19 -12.28 10.16 -12.57
CA LYS A 19 -13.49 9.48 -12.06
C LYS A 19 -13.21 8.48 -10.95
N LEU A 20 -11.94 8.27 -10.60
CA LEU A 20 -11.57 7.29 -9.58
C LEU A 20 -11.88 7.87 -8.20
N GLN A 21 -12.87 7.31 -7.52
CA GLN A 21 -13.34 7.81 -6.22
C GLN A 21 -12.92 6.94 -5.04
N THR A 22 -12.71 5.64 -5.23
CA THR A 22 -12.38 4.71 -4.16
C THR A 22 -11.35 3.71 -4.64
N VAL A 23 -10.31 3.52 -3.83
CA VAL A 23 -9.23 2.58 -4.08
C VAL A 23 -9.01 1.72 -2.85
N LYS A 24 -8.88 0.41 -3.07
CA LYS A 24 -8.39 -0.53 -2.07
C LYS A 24 -7.18 -1.28 -2.63
N ILE A 25 -6.08 -1.22 -1.90
CA ILE A 25 -4.86 -1.96 -2.20
C ILE A 25 -4.69 -3.01 -1.11
N SER A 26 -4.64 -4.28 -1.49
CA SER A 26 -4.54 -5.41 -0.55
C SER A 26 -3.43 -6.36 -0.93
N ARG A 27 -2.88 -7.06 0.09
CA ARG A 27 -1.98 -8.21 -0.08
C ARG A 27 -0.72 -7.89 -0.88
N PHE A 28 0.00 -6.85 -0.48
CA PHE A 28 1.27 -6.48 -1.11
C PHE A 28 2.46 -7.01 -0.30
N CYS A 29 3.48 -7.49 -1.01
CA CYS A 29 4.66 -8.08 -0.37
C CYS A 29 5.84 -7.11 -0.27
N SER A 30 5.77 -5.96 -0.95
CA SER A 30 6.83 -4.95 -1.03
C SER A 30 6.31 -3.61 -0.52
N SER A 31 6.89 -3.13 0.57
CA SER A 31 6.61 -1.80 1.12
C SER A 31 6.93 -0.70 0.10
N LYS A 32 8.04 -0.83 -0.63
CA LYS A 32 8.44 0.10 -1.69
C LYS A 32 7.37 0.23 -2.78
N SER A 33 6.93 -0.90 -3.34
CA SER A 33 5.95 -0.88 -4.43
C SER A 33 4.58 -0.38 -3.98
N MET A 34 4.18 -0.65 -2.73
CA MET A 34 2.96 -0.08 -2.16
C MET A 34 3.05 1.45 -2.04
N VAL A 35 4.19 1.97 -1.57
CA VAL A 35 4.38 3.42 -1.45
C VAL A 35 4.39 4.11 -2.81
N GLU A 36 5.06 3.54 -3.81
CA GLU A 36 5.12 4.06 -5.17
C GLU A 36 3.71 4.11 -5.81
N LEU A 37 2.99 2.98 -5.78
CA LEU A 37 1.63 2.88 -6.34
C LEU A 37 0.66 3.84 -5.64
N THR A 38 0.71 3.89 -4.31
CA THR A 38 -0.20 4.74 -3.54
C THR A 38 0.07 6.23 -3.82
N SER A 39 1.34 6.63 -3.87
CA SER A 39 1.73 8.00 -4.22
C SER A 39 1.19 8.37 -5.60
N HIS A 40 1.36 7.48 -6.58
CA HIS A 40 0.89 7.70 -7.94
C HIS A 40 -0.65 7.90 -8.00
N ILE A 41 -1.40 7.09 -7.26
CA ILE A 41 -2.86 7.21 -7.20
C ILE A 41 -3.26 8.57 -6.60
N LEU A 42 -2.62 8.99 -5.51
CA LEU A 42 -2.91 10.28 -4.87
C LEU A 42 -2.57 11.45 -5.80
N GLU A 43 -1.48 11.37 -6.56
CA GLU A 43 -1.04 12.39 -7.49
C GLU A 43 -1.95 12.50 -8.74
N ASN A 44 -2.57 11.39 -9.18
CA ASN A 44 -3.29 11.34 -10.46
C ASN A 44 -4.81 11.21 -10.34
N SER A 45 -5.37 11.12 -9.14
CA SER A 45 -6.80 10.85 -8.93
C SER A 45 -7.50 12.00 -8.19
N VAL A 46 -7.82 13.08 -8.91
CA VAL A 46 -8.41 14.31 -8.35
C VAL A 46 -9.75 14.06 -7.63
N SER A 47 -10.53 13.09 -8.08
CA SER A 47 -11.84 12.76 -7.50
C SER A 47 -11.79 11.69 -6.41
N LEU A 48 -10.59 11.29 -5.97
CA LEU A 48 -10.43 10.29 -4.94
C LEU A 48 -11.06 10.79 -3.63
N ARG A 49 -11.82 9.92 -2.97
CA ARG A 49 -12.47 10.19 -1.68
C ARG A 49 -12.11 9.17 -0.62
N CYS A 50 -11.76 7.95 -1.02
CA CYS A 50 -11.43 6.87 -0.11
C CYS A 50 -10.23 6.08 -0.62
N LEU A 51 -9.24 5.90 0.25
CA LEU A 51 -8.08 5.06 0.03
C LEU A 51 -7.96 4.07 1.19
N THR A 52 -8.03 2.78 0.89
CA THR A 52 -7.83 1.71 1.85
C THR A 52 -6.53 0.97 1.55
N LEU A 53 -5.62 0.95 2.52
CA LEU A 53 -4.39 0.16 2.45
C LEU A 53 -4.51 -1.01 3.43
N ASP A 54 -4.66 -2.20 2.87
CA ASP A 54 -4.74 -3.44 3.61
C ASP A 54 -3.32 -3.99 3.76
N THR A 55 -2.76 -3.78 4.94
CA THR A 55 -1.41 -4.16 5.34
C THR A 55 -1.32 -5.60 5.78
N THR A 56 -2.42 -6.37 5.70
CA THR A 56 -2.36 -7.80 5.98
C THR A 56 -1.39 -8.46 5.01
N ASN A 57 -0.48 -9.23 5.60
CA ASN A 57 0.60 -9.87 4.89
C ASN A 57 0.09 -10.77 3.74
N CYS A 58 0.84 -10.79 2.63
CA CYS A 58 0.59 -11.69 1.51
C CYS A 58 0.88 -13.15 1.90
N GLY A 59 -0.17 -13.91 2.22
CA GLY A 59 -0.06 -15.33 2.50
C GLY A 59 0.06 -16.17 1.24
N PHE A 60 1.27 -16.52 0.81
CA PHE A 60 1.45 -17.53 -0.24
C PHE A 60 2.70 -18.39 0.01
N ARG A 61 2.58 -19.72 -0.09
CA ARG A 61 3.67 -20.72 -0.09
C ARG A 61 3.53 -21.67 -1.29
N CYS A 62 4.59 -21.85 -2.08
CA CYS A 62 4.87 -22.99 -2.97
C CYS A 62 5.76 -23.95 -2.20
N SER A 63 5.24 -25.14 -1.90
CA SER A 63 6.09 -26.31 -1.67
C SER A 63 6.30 -27.00 -3.01
N GLY A 64 7.56 -27.23 -3.38
CA GLY A 64 7.94 -27.87 -4.63
C GLY A 64 7.62 -29.37 -4.65
N ASP A 65 6.45 -29.71 -5.15
CA ASP A 65 6.23 -30.89 -6.00
C ASP A 65 4.93 -30.64 -6.79
N ARG A 66 5.05 -30.39 -8.10
CA ARG A 66 3.94 -30.14 -9.06
C ARG A 66 2.79 -29.21 -8.60
N SER A 67 3.06 -28.23 -7.74
CA SER A 67 2.04 -27.26 -7.31
C SER A 67 1.91 -26.12 -8.32
N THR A 68 0.70 -25.91 -8.83
CA THR A 68 0.30 -24.84 -9.76
C THR A 68 0.13 -23.46 -9.10
N ARG A 69 0.59 -23.24 -7.86
CA ARG A 69 0.33 -21.99 -7.11
C ARG A 69 1.54 -21.45 -6.35
N CYS A 70 1.83 -20.17 -6.61
CA CYS A 70 2.97 -19.34 -6.16
C CYS A 70 3.09 -19.14 -4.64
N SER A 71 4.32 -19.02 -4.10
CA SER A 71 4.65 -18.43 -2.77
C SER A 71 4.96 -16.96 -2.89
N CYS A 72 4.71 -16.21 -1.82
CA CYS A 72 5.34 -14.94 -1.57
C CYS A 72 6.70 -15.17 -0.90
N LEU A 73 7.77 -14.99 -1.68
CA LEU A 73 9.17 -15.16 -1.25
C LEU A 73 9.77 -13.90 -0.60
N VAL A 74 9.04 -12.78 -0.60
CA VAL A 74 9.48 -11.57 0.10
C VAL A 74 9.09 -11.73 1.56
N ARG A 75 10.03 -11.48 2.49
CA ARG A 75 9.68 -11.45 3.91
C ARG A 75 8.50 -10.50 4.06
N PRO A 76 7.38 -10.97 4.62
CA PRO A 76 6.37 -10.09 5.15
C PRO A 76 7.06 -8.98 5.94
N TRP A 77 6.76 -7.74 5.61
CA TRP A 77 7.00 -6.65 6.55
C TRP A 77 5.95 -6.83 7.65
N GLU A 78 6.37 -6.81 8.91
CA GLU A 78 5.47 -7.06 10.04
C GLU A 78 4.35 -6.01 10.03
N ASP A 79 3.17 -6.36 10.55
CA ASP A 79 2.00 -5.47 10.60
C ASP A 79 2.31 -4.11 11.24
N ASP A 80 3.32 -4.04 12.11
CA ASP A 80 3.82 -2.79 12.72
C ASP A 80 4.76 -2.01 11.78
N GLU A 81 5.64 -2.68 11.03
CA GLU A 81 6.53 -2.06 10.02
C GLU A 81 5.68 -1.44 8.89
N ALA A 82 4.72 -2.22 8.41
CA ALA A 82 3.33 -1.85 8.45
C ALA A 82 2.88 -0.37 8.35
N VAL A 83 2.26 -0.04 9.47
CA VAL A 83 1.76 1.26 9.82
C VAL A 83 2.88 2.31 9.74
N LEU A 84 4.10 2.00 10.19
CA LEU A 84 5.21 2.96 10.21
C LEU A 84 5.57 3.50 8.82
N VAL A 85 5.65 2.65 7.80
CA VAL A 85 5.92 3.11 6.42
C VAL A 85 4.77 3.99 5.92
N ILE A 86 3.53 3.61 6.19
CA ILE A 86 2.38 4.39 5.75
C ILE A 86 2.37 5.76 6.42
N GLU A 87 2.58 5.82 7.73
CA GLU A 87 2.68 7.08 8.47
C GLU A 87 3.81 7.96 7.93
N LYS A 88 4.98 7.37 7.65
CA LYS A 88 6.17 8.11 7.21
C LYS A 88 6.10 8.60 5.76
N TYR A 89 5.50 7.83 4.84
CA TYR A 89 5.59 8.11 3.40
C TYR A 89 4.27 8.46 2.74
N ILE A 90 3.14 7.97 3.26
CA ILE A 90 1.82 8.14 2.64
C ILE A 90 0.99 9.20 3.34
N LYS A 91 0.90 9.18 4.67
CA LYS A 91 0.00 10.05 5.44
C LYS A 91 0.14 11.52 5.06
N GLY A 92 1.36 12.03 4.94
CA GLY A 92 1.62 13.43 4.54
C GLY A 92 1.34 13.76 3.07
N LYS A 93 1.07 12.77 2.22
CA LYS A 93 0.67 12.96 0.81
C LYS A 93 -0.84 12.86 0.60
N VAL A 94 -1.59 12.39 1.59
CA VAL A 94 -3.05 12.23 1.44
C VAL A 94 -3.71 13.60 1.49
N PRO A 95 -4.45 14.01 0.43
CA PRO A 95 -5.25 15.23 0.48
C PRO A 95 -6.28 15.14 1.61
N SER A 96 -6.59 16.24 2.28
CA SER A 96 -7.58 16.27 3.39
C SER A 96 -9.00 15.85 2.97
N THR A 97 -9.29 15.84 1.67
CA THR A 97 -10.56 15.36 1.09
C THR A 97 -10.63 13.83 0.95
N VAL A 98 -9.51 13.13 1.14
CA VAL A 98 -9.41 11.67 0.99
C VAL A 98 -9.37 11.01 2.36
N LYS A 99 -10.32 10.11 2.62
CA LYS A 99 -10.32 9.26 3.82
C LYS A 99 -9.31 8.12 3.66
N LEU A 100 -8.27 8.10 4.50
CA LEU A 100 -7.31 7.00 4.57
C LEU A 100 -7.74 5.96 5.63
N MET A 101 -7.87 4.70 5.22
CA MET A 101 -8.19 3.58 6.09
C MET A 101 -7.09 2.52 6.04
N LEU A 102 -6.68 2.00 7.19
CA LEU A 102 -5.76 0.86 7.29
C LEU A 102 -6.44 -0.40 7.79
N TRP A 103 -6.06 -1.53 7.20
CA TRP A 103 -6.46 -2.86 7.64
C TRP A 103 -5.23 -3.66 8.06
N SER A 104 -5.15 -4.00 9.35
CA SER A 104 -4.12 -4.86 9.96
C SER A 104 -4.78 -6.00 10.75
N HIS A 105 -4.02 -7.05 11.08
CA HIS A 105 -4.50 -8.13 11.96
C HIS A 105 -4.58 -7.68 13.43
N ALA A 106 -3.73 -6.73 13.84
CA ALA A 106 -3.74 -6.13 15.16
C ALA A 106 -4.83 -5.03 15.25
N ALA A 107 -6.07 -5.44 15.50
CA ALA A 107 -7.18 -4.62 15.98
C ALA A 107 -7.62 -3.39 15.13
N SER A 108 -8.83 -3.51 14.57
CA SER A 108 -9.72 -2.42 14.11
C SER A 108 -9.20 -1.57 12.95
N VAL A 109 -10.10 -1.23 12.02
CA VAL A 109 -9.84 -0.26 10.95
C VAL A 109 -9.27 1.02 11.56
N MET A 110 -7.97 1.27 11.42
CA MET A 110 -7.40 2.56 11.83
C MET A 110 -7.80 3.57 10.76
N THR A 111 -8.66 4.51 11.15
CA THR A 111 -9.02 5.65 10.31
C THR A 111 -8.07 6.79 10.64
N PHE A 112 -7.31 7.23 9.65
CA PHE A 112 -6.47 8.42 9.76
C PHE A 112 -7.29 9.60 9.26
N TYR A 113 -7.49 10.59 10.13
CA TYR A 113 -8.11 11.87 9.81
C TYR A 113 -7.04 12.89 9.40
#